data_AF-A0A9J6CW49-F1
#
_entry.id   AF-A0A9J6CW49-F1
#
_cell.length_a   1.000
_cell.length_b   1.000
_cell.length_c   1.000
_cell.angle_alpha   90.00
_cell.angle_beta   90.00
_cell.angle_gamma   90.00
#
_symmetry.space_group_name_H-M   'P 1'
#
loop_
_entity.id
_entity.type
_entity.pdbx_description
1 polymer ?
#
loop_
_entity_poly.entity_id
_entity_poly.type
_entity_poly.pdbx_seq_one_letter_code
_entity_poly.pdbx_strand_id
1 'polypeptide(L)'
;MLKIHWVPFHIPEKALRKALSKFGTLKDGRLDEWIAPGLEFAESTSQVLRVILNEGVSVEELPHLFKFYNGSVLVVVPERVPVCLSYQRHRHIRRGCQAPRCTGCRAFGHIREDCARTYASVIGASATVDDSHENSMDADEAGTVAPMAEDCSPQRGLSGQPSRTVR
;
A
#
# COMPACT_ATOMS: atom_id res chain seq x y z
N MET A 1 12.19 17.75 3.72
CA MET A 1 10.75 17.44 3.51
C MET A 1 10.48 16.07 4.11
N LEU A 2 9.31 15.87 4.70
CA LEU A 2 8.91 14.63 5.37
C LEU A 2 7.75 14.00 4.61
N LYS A 3 7.81 12.72 4.28
CA LYS A 3 6.71 12.00 3.66
C LYS A 3 6.06 11.08 4.70
N ILE A 4 4.76 11.24 4.87
CA ILE A 4 3.97 10.47 5.82
C ILE A 4 3.01 9.58 5.03
N HIS A 5 3.03 8.29 5.30
CA HIS A 5 2.16 7.30 4.67
C HIS A 5 1.14 6.75 5.66
N TRP A 6 0.02 6.29 5.12
CA TRP A 6 -1.09 5.66 5.85
C TRP A 6 -1.82 6.62 6.79
N VAL A 7 -1.93 7.89 6.40
CA VAL A 7 -2.78 8.85 7.11
C VAL A 7 -4.21 8.68 6.59
N PRO A 8 -5.19 8.33 7.46
CA PRO A 8 -6.58 8.28 7.03
C PRO A 8 -7.08 9.66 6.57
N PHE A 9 -7.85 9.69 5.48
CA PHE A 9 -8.34 10.93 4.85
C PHE A 9 -9.18 11.82 5.78
N HIS A 10 -9.90 11.23 6.74
CA HIS A 10 -10.76 11.97 7.65
C HIS A 10 -9.98 12.74 8.73
N ILE A 11 -8.67 12.52 8.86
CA ILE A 11 -7.88 13.17 9.90
C ILE A 11 -7.34 14.51 9.40
N PRO A 12 -7.71 15.63 10.05
CA PRO A 12 -7.24 16.94 9.61
C PRO A 12 -5.74 17.10 9.88
N GLU A 13 -5.07 17.85 9.02
CA GLU A 13 -3.65 18.17 9.14
C GLU A 13 -3.31 18.76 10.52
N LYS A 14 -4.20 19.56 11.11
CA LYS A 14 -4.04 20.13 12.46
C LYS A 14 -3.77 19.07 13.54
N ALA A 15 -4.41 17.90 13.44
CA ALA A 15 -4.20 16.82 14.39
C ALA A 15 -2.80 16.19 14.22
N LEU A 16 -2.34 16.07 12.98
CA LEU A 16 -1.00 15.61 12.64
C LEU A 16 0.07 16.59 13.12
N ARG A 17 -0.17 17.90 12.93
CA ARG A 17 0.68 18.97 13.48
C ARG A 17 0.80 18.87 15.00
N LYS A 18 -0.32 18.66 15.69
CA LYS A 18 -0.32 18.49 17.14
C LYS A 18 0.50 17.26 17.58
N ALA A 19 0.36 16.13 16.90
CA ALA A 19 1.11 14.92 17.23
C ALA A 19 2.63 15.05 17.00
N LEU A 20 3.04 15.79 15.97
CA LEU A 20 4.45 15.97 15.61
C LEU A 20 5.11 17.21 16.26
N SER A 21 4.33 18.02 16.99
CA SER A 21 4.83 19.23 17.68
C SER A 21 6.04 18.98 18.60
N LYS A 22 6.15 17.77 19.16
CA LYS A 22 7.28 17.35 19.98
C LYS A 22 8.61 17.38 19.23
N PHE A 23 8.60 17.04 17.94
CA PHE A 23 9.81 16.94 17.12
C PHE A 23 10.11 18.23 16.36
N GLY A 24 9.08 19.00 16.04
CA GLY A 24 9.25 20.20 15.24
C GLY A 24 7.96 20.95 14.95
N THR A 25 8.10 22.10 14.31
CA THR A 25 6.99 22.90 13.80
C THR A 25 6.75 22.56 12.33
N LEU A 26 5.52 22.11 12.01
CA LEU A 26 5.07 21.89 10.64
C LEU A 26 4.62 23.22 10.02
N LYS A 27 5.23 23.58 8.88
CA LYS A 27 4.90 24.80 8.15
C LYS A 27 3.81 24.56 7.10
N ASP A 28 4.03 23.55 6.24
CA ASP A 28 3.15 23.25 5.12
C ASP A 28 2.86 21.75 5.05
N GLY A 29 1.64 21.40 4.65
CA GLY A 29 1.25 20.05 4.34
C GLY A 29 0.44 19.99 3.05
N ARG A 30 0.78 19.06 2.18
CA ARG A 30 -0.01 18.73 0.99
C ARG A 30 -0.23 17.23 0.92
N LEU A 31 -1.35 16.81 0.35
CA LEU A 31 -1.51 15.42 -0.06
C LEU A 31 -0.56 15.15 -1.22
N ASP A 32 -0.04 13.94 -1.26
CA ASP A 32 0.79 13.47 -2.37
C ASP A 32 -0.12 13.10 -3.53
N GLU A 33 0.22 13.53 -4.73
CA GLU A 33 -0.52 13.20 -5.94
C GLU A 33 -0.02 11.86 -6.49
N TRP A 34 -0.93 11.08 -7.09
CA TRP A 34 -0.55 9.83 -7.74
C TRP A 34 0.27 10.11 -9.01
N ILE A 35 1.44 9.46 -9.11
CA ILE A 35 2.35 9.60 -10.27
C ILE A 35 1.96 8.63 -11.41
N ALA A 36 0.91 7.82 -11.23
CA ALA A 36 0.47 6.84 -12.22
C ALA A 36 -0.29 7.52 -13.38
N PRO A 37 -0.02 7.15 -14.65
CA PRO A 37 -0.74 7.71 -15.80
C PRO A 37 -2.25 7.55 -15.64
N GLY A 38 -3.00 8.64 -15.80
CA GLY A 38 -4.46 8.65 -15.66
C GLY A 38 -4.99 8.83 -14.23
N LEU A 39 -4.13 8.93 -13.22
CA LEU A 39 -4.50 9.24 -11.82
C LEU A 39 -3.82 10.52 -11.29
N GLU A 40 -3.27 11.34 -12.17
CA GLU A 40 -2.44 12.51 -11.83
C GLU A 40 -3.11 13.53 -10.88
N PHE A 41 -4.44 13.57 -10.84
CA PHE A 41 -5.23 14.45 -9.96
C PHE A 41 -5.86 13.73 -8.77
N ALA A 42 -5.63 12.43 -8.62
CA ALA A 42 -6.09 11.69 -7.46
C ALA A 42 -5.18 12.00 -6.27
N GLU A 43 -5.78 12.41 -5.16
CA GLU A 43 -5.06 12.59 -3.91
C GLU A 43 -4.76 11.21 -3.29
N SER A 44 -3.51 10.99 -2.89
CA SER A 44 -3.11 9.80 -2.14
C SER A 44 -3.45 9.92 -0.66
N THR A 45 -3.46 8.79 0.05
CA THR A 45 -3.44 8.75 1.54
C THR A 45 -2.10 9.22 2.13
N SER A 46 -1.12 9.50 1.28
CA SER A 46 0.21 9.96 1.69
C SER A 46 0.23 11.49 1.76
N GLN A 47 0.83 12.05 2.80
CA GLN A 47 1.01 13.49 2.97
C GLN A 47 2.49 13.85 2.91
N VAL A 48 2.82 14.92 2.17
CA VAL A 48 4.15 15.50 2.12
C VAL A 48 4.15 16.78 2.94
N LEU A 49 4.95 16.80 3.99
CA LEU A 49 4.99 17.86 4.98
C LEU A 49 6.36 18.54 5.01
N ARG A 50 6.35 19.86 5.22
CA ARG A 50 7.55 20.64 5.51
C ARG A 50 7.66 20.85 7.01
N VAL A 51 8.65 20.21 7.63
CA VAL A 51 8.89 20.27 9.08
C VAL A 51 10.19 21.03 9.35
N ILE A 52 10.15 21.93 10.33
CA ILE A 52 11.33 22.54 10.93
C ILE A 52 11.54 21.85 12.28
N LEU A 53 12.67 21.15 12.45
CA LEU A 53 12.97 20.46 13.69
C LEU A 53 13.27 21.45 14.82
N ASN A 54 12.93 21.06 16.05
CA ASN A 54 13.26 21.82 17.24
C ASN A 54 14.77 21.74 17.52
N GLU A 55 15.31 22.70 18.27
CA GLU A 55 16.71 22.69 18.68
C GLU A 55 17.04 21.41 19.47
N GLY A 56 18.13 20.74 19.07
CA GLY A 56 18.57 19.48 19.68
C GLY A 56 17.89 18.21 19.15
N VAL A 57 16.88 18.32 18.27
CA VAL A 57 16.24 17.15 17.63
C VAL A 57 16.92 16.85 16.30
N SER A 58 17.61 15.73 16.23
CA SER A 58 18.20 15.23 14.98
C SER A 58 17.16 14.53 14.08
N VAL A 59 17.47 14.38 12.79
CA VAL A 59 16.62 13.63 11.84
C VAL A 59 16.45 12.16 12.27
N GLU A 60 17.41 11.61 13.02
CA GLU A 60 17.39 10.23 13.50
C GLU A 60 16.42 10.02 14.67
N GLU A 61 16.11 11.07 15.42
CA GLU A 61 15.15 11.01 16.54
C GLU A 61 13.69 11.01 16.08
N LEU A 62 13.43 11.35 14.81
CA LEU A 62 12.09 11.20 14.25
C LEU A 62 11.67 9.71 14.28
N PRO A 63 10.44 9.39 14.70
CA PRO A 63 9.97 8.02 14.70
C PRO A 63 9.77 7.56 13.26
N HIS A 64 10.27 6.37 12.89
CA HIS A 64 9.92 5.75 11.61
C HIS A 64 8.45 5.33 11.57
N LEU A 65 7.94 4.88 12.69
CA LEU A 65 6.55 4.49 12.88
C LEU A 65 6.05 5.19 14.13
N PHE A 66 4.95 5.94 14.03
CA PHE A 66 4.32 6.54 15.21
C PHE A 66 2.85 6.16 15.28
N LYS A 67 2.36 5.98 16.51
CA LYS A 67 0.96 5.66 16.77
C LYS A 67 0.12 6.94 16.68
N PHE A 68 -0.97 6.87 15.92
CA PHE A 68 -1.83 8.01 15.65
C PHE A 68 -3.27 7.53 15.44
N TYR A 69 -4.22 8.05 16.23
CA TYR A 69 -5.65 7.69 16.16
C TYR A 69 -5.89 6.18 15.97
N ASN A 70 -5.31 5.37 16.86
CA ASN A 70 -5.40 3.90 16.88
C ASN A 70 -4.77 3.16 15.68
N GLY A 71 -4.18 3.89 14.72
CA GLY A 71 -3.38 3.36 13.63
C GLY A 71 -1.89 3.58 13.84
N SER A 72 -1.10 2.99 12.96
CA SER A 72 0.33 3.28 12.85
C SER A 72 0.58 4.02 11.54
N VAL A 73 1.33 5.11 11.63
CA VAL A 73 1.63 5.99 10.51
C VAL A 73 3.13 5.93 10.24
N LEU A 74 3.50 5.71 8.98
CA LEU A 74 4.88 5.54 8.54
C LEU A 74 5.45 6.89 8.13
N VAL A 75 6.62 7.23 8.69
CA VAL A 75 7.34 8.47 8.41
C VAL A 75 8.61 8.14 7.65
N VAL A 76 8.74 8.76 6.48
CA VAL A 76 9.88 8.62 5.58
C VAL A 76 10.55 9.97 5.44
N VAL A 77 11.83 10.02 5.78
CA VAL A 77 12.70 11.19 5.58
C VAL A 77 13.66 10.87 4.44
N PRO A 78 13.80 11.71 3.41
CA PRO A 78 14.67 11.42 2.26
C PRO A 78 16.13 11.24 2.67
N GLU A 79 16.60 11.98 3.67
CA GLU A 79 17.98 11.92 4.18
C GLU A 79 18.24 10.73 5.12
N ARG A 80 17.23 9.89 5.39
CA ARG A 80 17.34 8.77 6.33
C ARG A 80 17.09 7.44 5.64
N VAL A 81 17.91 6.44 5.98
CA VAL A 81 17.70 5.07 5.53
C VAL A 81 16.35 4.55 6.07
N PRO A 82 15.42 4.11 5.21
CA PRO A 82 14.12 3.64 5.64
C PRO A 82 14.22 2.32 6.42
N VAL A 83 13.28 2.12 7.34
CA VAL A 83 13.10 0.85 8.06
C VAL A 83 12.28 -0.11 7.22
N CYS A 84 12.76 -1.35 7.11
CA CYS A 84 11.96 -2.43 6.58
C CYS A 84 10.96 -2.86 7.64
N LEU A 85 9.68 -2.68 7.38
CA LEU A 85 8.62 -3.09 8.32
C LEU A 85 8.50 -4.61 8.45
N SER A 86 8.99 -5.39 7.49
CA SER A 86 8.98 -6.86 7.57
C SER A 86 10.03 -7.39 8.55
N TYR A 87 11.26 -6.84 8.49
CA TYR A 87 12.39 -7.32 9.28
C TYR A 87 12.72 -6.41 10.48
N GLN A 88 12.05 -5.26 10.58
CA GLN A 88 12.30 -4.19 11.57
C GLN A 88 13.75 -3.71 11.61
N ARG A 89 14.49 -3.83 10.50
CA ARG A 89 15.87 -3.35 10.36
C ARG A 89 15.97 -2.24 9.32
N HIS A 90 16.91 -1.32 9.55
CA HIS A 90 17.22 -0.20 8.66
C HIS A 90 17.97 -0.70 7.42
N ARG A 91 17.34 -0.65 6.23
CA ARG A 91 18.01 -0.83 4.92
C ARG A 91 17.10 -0.40 3.77
N HIS A 92 15.83 -0.82 3.78
CA HIS A 92 14.90 -0.67 2.65
C HIS A 92 13.44 -0.58 3.13
N ILE A 93 12.55 -0.08 2.28
CA ILE A 93 11.09 -0.16 2.52
C ILE A 93 10.57 -1.59 2.21
N ARG A 94 9.46 -2.01 2.85
CA ARG A 94 8.88 -3.37 2.73
C ARG A 94 8.81 -3.91 1.29
N ARG A 95 8.50 -3.06 0.30
CA ARG A 95 8.43 -3.43 -1.13
C ARG A 95 9.73 -4.00 -1.70
N GLY A 96 10.89 -3.56 -1.20
CA GLY A 96 12.21 -4.04 -1.61
C GLY A 96 12.77 -5.17 -0.75
N CYS A 97 11.97 -5.74 0.15
CA CYS A 97 12.44 -6.74 1.09
C CYS A 97 12.53 -8.13 0.45
N GLN A 98 13.75 -8.64 0.30
CA GLN A 98 14.04 -10.03 -0.12
C GLN A 98 14.34 -10.96 1.07
N ALA A 99 13.98 -10.55 2.29
CA ALA A 99 14.23 -11.39 3.47
C ALA A 99 13.42 -12.70 3.37
N PRO A 100 14.04 -13.86 3.63
CA PRO A 100 13.33 -15.13 3.56
C PRO A 100 12.21 -15.17 4.60
N ARG A 101 11.09 -15.81 4.26
CA ARG A 101 9.97 -16.05 5.16
C ARG A 101 10.03 -17.49 5.68
N CYS A 102 10.05 -17.67 6.99
CA CYS A 102 10.09 -18.99 7.60
C CYS A 102 8.74 -19.70 7.48
N THR A 103 8.72 -20.95 7.00
CA THR A 103 7.46 -21.73 6.87
C THR A 103 6.96 -22.29 8.20
N GLY A 104 7.80 -22.34 9.24
CA GLY A 104 7.42 -22.87 10.56
C GLY A 104 6.75 -21.84 11.47
N CYS A 105 7.31 -20.62 11.54
CA CYS A 105 6.81 -19.54 12.40
C CYS A 105 6.21 -18.35 11.61
N ARG A 106 6.24 -18.38 10.26
CA ARG A 106 5.75 -17.34 9.34
C ARG A 106 6.44 -15.97 9.46
N ALA A 107 7.47 -15.85 10.30
CA ALA A 107 8.26 -14.63 10.48
C ALA A 107 9.28 -14.42 9.34
N PHE A 108 9.68 -13.15 9.14
CA PHE A 108 10.69 -12.77 8.15
C PHE A 108 12.11 -12.78 8.73
N GLY A 109 13.09 -13.06 7.88
CA GLY A 109 14.52 -12.92 8.18
C GLY A 109 15.26 -14.20 8.56
N HIS A 110 14.62 -15.36 8.48
CA HIS A 110 15.25 -16.67 8.63
C HIS A 110 14.47 -17.74 7.84
N ILE A 111 15.12 -18.86 7.55
CA ILE A 111 14.51 -20.05 6.95
C ILE A 111 14.12 -21.07 8.03
N ARG A 112 13.36 -22.11 7.68
CA ARG A 112 12.88 -23.11 8.63
C ARG A 112 14.01 -23.80 9.41
N GLU A 113 15.15 -24.01 8.76
CA GLU A 113 16.33 -24.66 9.34
C GLU A 113 16.93 -23.85 10.50
N ASP A 114 16.90 -22.52 10.40
CA ASP A 114 17.39 -21.59 11.43
C ASP A 114 16.30 -21.15 12.41
N CYS A 115 15.13 -21.82 12.39
CA CYS A 115 13.97 -21.40 13.19
C CYS A 115 14.11 -21.81 14.66
N ALA A 116 14.64 -20.91 15.49
CA ALA A 116 14.60 -21.05 16.94
C ALA A 116 13.20 -20.75 17.49
N ARG A 117 12.35 -21.77 17.57
CA ARG A 117 10.97 -21.65 18.06
C ARG A 117 10.95 -21.61 19.59
N THR A 118 11.07 -20.42 20.17
CA THR A 118 10.92 -20.24 21.62
C THR A 118 9.45 -20.02 22.00
N TYR A 119 9.08 -20.31 23.25
CA TYR A 119 7.73 -20.05 23.78
C TYR A 119 7.27 -18.61 23.51
N ALA A 120 8.16 -17.63 23.70
CA ALA A 120 7.92 -16.22 23.40
C ALA A 120 7.64 -15.96 21.90
N SER A 121 8.34 -16.65 20.99
CA SER A 121 8.12 -16.52 19.54
C SER A 121 6.74 -17.03 19.11
N VAL A 122 6.19 -18.01 19.81
CA VAL A 122 4.86 -18.58 19.51
C VAL A 122 3.75 -17.61 19.94
N ILE A 123 3.87 -16.99 21.12
CA ILE A 123 2.89 -16.01 21.63
C ILE A 123 3.02 -14.67 20.89
N GLY A 124 4.24 -14.21 20.61
CA GLY A 124 4.47 -12.97 19.88
C GLY A 124 3.97 -13.03 18.43
N ALA A 125 4.12 -14.17 17.77
CA ALA A 125 3.60 -14.37 16.42
C ALA A 125 2.07 -14.27 16.40
N SER A 126 1.34 -14.91 17.33
CA SER A 126 -0.13 -14.82 17.37
C SER A 126 -0.65 -13.43 17.71
N ALA A 127 0.12 -12.61 18.44
CA ALA A 127 -0.26 -11.22 18.75
C ALA A 127 -0.02 -10.25 17.58
N THR A 128 0.85 -10.59 16.63
CA THR A 128 1.14 -9.79 15.42
C THR A 128 0.38 -10.24 14.17
N VAL A 129 -0.27 -11.41 14.24
CA VAL A 129 -1.17 -11.87 13.19
C VAL A 129 -2.54 -11.25 13.47
N ASP A 130 -2.65 -9.95 13.19
CA ASP A 130 -3.91 -9.45 12.67
C ASP A 130 -4.08 -10.15 11.31
N ASP A 131 -5.00 -11.11 11.27
CA ASP A 131 -5.35 -11.98 10.14
C ASP A 131 -6.05 -11.19 9.02
N SER A 132 -5.60 -9.95 8.79
CA SER A 132 -6.14 -9.00 7.83
C SER A 132 -5.35 -8.98 6.50
N HIS A 133 -4.42 -9.94 6.32
CA HIS A 133 -3.55 -10.00 5.14
C HIS A 133 -3.79 -11.20 4.20
N GLU A 134 -4.78 -12.06 4.48
CA GLU A 134 -5.28 -13.05 3.51
C GLU A 134 -6.43 -12.51 2.62
N ASN A 135 -6.84 -11.25 2.82
CA ASN A 135 -7.88 -10.57 2.03
C ASN A 135 -7.39 -9.36 1.21
N SER A 136 -6.09 -9.24 0.90
CA SER A 136 -5.68 -8.27 -0.12
C SER A 136 -6.03 -8.81 -1.50
N MET A 137 -7.04 -8.22 -2.16
CA MET A 137 -7.36 -8.47 -3.57
C MET A 137 -6.08 -8.36 -4.40
N ASP A 138 -5.63 -9.46 -5.00
CA ASP A 138 -4.69 -9.40 -6.11
C ASP A 138 -5.39 -8.64 -7.25
N ALA A 139 -4.83 -7.49 -7.64
CA ALA A 139 -5.39 -6.59 -8.64
C ALA A 139 -5.12 -7.05 -10.09
N ASP A 140 -4.85 -8.34 -10.30
CA ASP A 140 -4.44 -8.91 -11.60
C ASP A 140 -5.56 -9.75 -12.25
N GLU A 141 -6.80 -9.28 -12.18
CA GLU A 141 -7.88 -9.78 -13.05
C GLU A 141 -8.82 -8.64 -13.52
N ALA A 142 -8.28 -7.73 -14.31
CA ALA A 142 -9.09 -6.81 -15.11
C ALA A 142 -8.40 -6.51 -16.43
N GLY A 143 -8.63 -7.36 -17.43
CA GLY A 143 -8.13 -7.09 -18.78
C GLY A 143 -8.16 -8.23 -19.78
N THR A 144 -9.25 -8.99 -19.89
CA THR A 144 -9.57 -9.61 -21.19
C THR A 144 -10.88 -9.01 -21.68
N VAL A 145 -10.75 -7.93 -22.44
CA VAL A 145 -11.86 -7.38 -23.23
C VAL A 145 -12.05 -8.33 -24.40
N ALA A 146 -13.18 -9.04 -24.46
CA ALA A 146 -13.56 -9.77 -25.66
C ALA A 146 -13.73 -8.76 -26.81
N PRO A 147 -13.18 -9.02 -28.02
CA PRO A 147 -13.46 -8.16 -29.15
C PRO A 147 -14.96 -8.24 -29.47
N MET A 148 -15.58 -7.06 -29.48
CA MET A 148 -16.97 -6.87 -29.87
C MET A 148 -17.08 -7.27 -31.36
N ALA A 149 -17.99 -8.20 -31.67
CA ALA A 149 -18.27 -8.57 -33.04
C ALA A 149 -18.90 -7.38 -33.77
N GLU A 150 -18.14 -6.79 -34.70
CA GLU A 150 -18.70 -6.01 -35.79
C GLU A 150 -19.37 -6.99 -36.77
N ASP A 151 -20.70 -6.95 -36.87
CA ASP A 151 -21.33 -7.21 -38.17
C ASP A 151 -22.60 -6.39 -38.29
N CYS A 152 -22.50 -5.29 -39.05
CA CYS A 152 -23.63 -4.54 -39.54
C CYS A 152 -23.52 -4.52 -41.07
N SER A 153 -24.15 -5.50 -41.71
CA SER A 153 -24.33 -5.50 -43.16
C SER A 153 -25.81 -5.73 -43.51
N PRO A 154 -26.49 -4.78 -44.16
CA PRO A 154 -27.87 -4.96 -44.61
C PRO A 154 -27.88 -5.53 -46.03
N GLN A 155 -28.61 -6.62 -46.26
CA GLN A 155 -28.95 -7.04 -47.62
C GLN A 155 -30.46 -7.12 -47.86
N ARG A 156 -30.89 -6.31 -48.83
CA ARG A 156 -32.23 -6.19 -49.40
C ARG A 156 -32.48 -7.35 -50.37
N GLY A 157 -33.65 -8.00 -50.19
CA GLY A 157 -34.56 -8.65 -51.14
C GLY A 157 -34.07 -9.32 -52.44
N LEU A 158 -34.57 -10.53 -52.73
CA LEU A 158 -35.59 -10.79 -53.77
C LEU A 158 -35.83 -12.30 -54.04
N SER A 159 -37.11 -12.65 -54.11
CA SER A 159 -37.78 -13.64 -54.98
C SER A 159 -37.43 -15.15 -54.93
N GLY A 160 -38.49 -15.98 -54.87
CA GLY A 160 -38.53 -17.25 -55.60
C GLY A 160 -39.10 -18.47 -54.84
N GLN A 161 -40.42 -18.65 -54.86
CA GLN A 161 -41.06 -19.98 -54.77
C GLN A 161 -40.65 -20.84 -55.99
N PRO A 162 -40.67 -22.21 -55.97
CA PRO A 162 -41.94 -22.94 -55.82
C PRO A 162 -41.93 -24.40 -55.26
N SER A 163 -43.12 -24.81 -54.83
CA SER A 163 -43.79 -26.14 -54.98
C SER A 163 -43.28 -27.44 -54.32
N ARG A 164 -44.28 -28.10 -53.70
CA ARG A 164 -44.69 -29.52 -53.81
C ARG A 164 -44.26 -30.56 -52.74
N THR A 165 -45.26 -30.85 -51.90
CA THR A 165 -45.90 -32.15 -51.59
C THR A 165 -45.13 -33.25 -50.85
N VAL A 166 -45.82 -33.84 -49.85
CA VAL A 166 -45.97 -35.26 -49.43
C VAL A 166 -46.30 -35.17 -47.92
N ARG A 167 -47.37 -35.72 -47.33
CA ARG A 167 -48.36 -36.73 -47.66
C ARG A 167 -49.59 -36.48 -46.79
#